data_AF-A0A024UEA4-F1
#
_entry.id   AF-A0A024UEA4-F1
#
_cell.length_a   1.000
_cell.length_b   1.000
_cell.length_c   1.000
_cell.angle_alpha   90.00
_cell.angle_beta   90.00
_cell.angle_gamma   90.00
#
_symmetry.space_group_name_H-M   'P 1'
#
loop_
_entity.id
_entity.type
_entity.pdbx_description
1 polymer ?
#
loop_
_entity_poly.entity_id
_entity_poly.type
_entity_poly.pdbx_seq_one_letter_code
_entity_poly.pdbx_strand_id
1 'polypeptide(L)'
;SLTPDAFEDLLTQFKRSYVVLSHPFRGGRPPRIPHKHAVLAMVLHFYTAALESKTLQELFGLSATTFSRVLHRAEEALTVVLKAMKDARIQWPSKKTQSLWASKTQEREPLVTGVFVDGKNFRVQVPTNADLQNAQYNGLCACHFTV
;
A
#
# COMPACT_ATOMS: atom_id res chain seq x y z
N SER A 1 -0.37 4.14 8.77
CA SER A 1 -1.85 3.97 8.73
C SER A 1 -2.45 4.98 7.79
N LEU A 2 -3.46 4.60 7.00
CA LEU A 2 -4.17 5.52 6.10
C LEU A 2 -5.00 6.51 6.94
N THR A 3 -5.00 7.80 6.59
CA THR A 3 -5.86 8.78 7.27
C THR A 3 -7.33 8.53 6.92
N PRO A 4 -8.29 8.89 7.79
CA PRO A 4 -9.72 8.73 7.49
C PRO A 4 -10.15 9.39 6.17
N ASP A 5 -9.65 10.60 5.91
CA ASP A 5 -9.97 11.35 4.68
C ASP A 5 -9.44 10.63 3.43
N ALA A 6 -8.20 10.12 3.48
CA ALA A 6 -7.62 9.37 2.36
C ALA A 6 -8.35 8.03 2.12
N PHE A 7 -8.90 7.42 3.17
CA PHE A 7 -9.75 6.23 3.02
C PHE A 7 -11.07 6.55 2.32
N GLU A 8 -11.72 7.67 2.66
CA GLU A 8 -12.98 8.08 2.03
C GLU A 8 -12.79 8.50 0.56
N ASP A 9 -11.68 9.18 0.24
CA ASP A 9 -11.31 9.50 -1.13
C ASP A 9 -11.09 8.23 -1.97
N LEU A 10 -10.34 7.28 -1.41
CA LEU A 10 -10.10 5.97 -2.02
C LEU A 10 -11.41 5.20 -2.21
N LEU A 11 -12.27 5.20 -1.18
CA LEU A 11 -13.58 4.54 -1.21
C LEU A 11 -14.50 5.13 -2.27
N THR A 12 -14.49 6.46 -2.44
CA THR A 12 -15.29 7.16 -3.45
C THR A 12 -14.92 6.71 -4.86
N GLN A 13 -13.62 6.59 -5.15
CA GLN A 13 -13.16 6.08 -6.45
C GLN A 13 -13.40 4.57 -6.59
N PHE A 14 -13.16 3.81 -5.53
CA PHE A 14 -13.38 2.35 -5.51
C PHE A 14 -14.84 1.97 -5.74
N LYS A 15 -15.80 2.74 -5.21
CA LYS A 15 -17.23 2.54 -5.46
C LYS A 15 -17.60 2.63 -6.94
N ARG A 16 -16.85 3.41 -7.73
CA ARG A 16 -17.06 3.60 -9.18
C ARG A 16 -16.45 2.46 -10.01
N SER A 17 -15.28 1.96 -9.63
CA SER A 17 -14.59 0.88 -10.35
C SER A 17 -15.10 -0.52 -9.96
N TYR A 18 -15.50 -0.72 -8.71
CA TYR A 18 -15.98 -2.01 -8.22
C TYR A 18 -17.45 -2.23 -8.63
N VAL A 19 -17.63 -2.86 -9.80
CA VAL A 19 -18.92 -3.34 -10.30
C VAL A 19 -19.19 -4.70 -9.66
N VAL A 20 -20.07 -4.71 -8.65
CA VAL A 20 -20.68 -5.96 -8.21
C VAL A 20 -21.55 -6.42 -9.38
N LEU A 21 -21.16 -7.51 -10.04
CA LEU A 21 -21.98 -8.16 -11.07
C LEU A 21 -23.25 -8.77 -10.45
N SER A 22 -24.12 -7.95 -9.88
CA SER A 22 -25.54 -8.24 -9.76
C SER A 22 -26.15 -7.81 -11.08
N HIS A 23 -26.14 -8.70 -12.07
CA HIS A 23 -26.90 -8.46 -13.28
C HIS A 23 -28.36 -8.26 -12.86
N PRO A 24 -29.02 -7.14 -13.21
CA PRO A 24 -30.39 -6.87 -12.79
C PRO A 24 -31.41 -7.95 -13.23
N PHE A 25 -30.99 -8.85 -14.13
CA PHE A 25 -31.81 -9.92 -14.70
C PHE A 25 -31.33 -11.34 -14.36
N ARG A 26 -30.34 -11.53 -13.48
CA ARG A 26 -29.97 -12.87 -12.97
C ARG A 26 -30.38 -12.98 -11.51
N GLY A 27 -31.59 -13.48 -11.28
CA GLY A 27 -32.07 -13.86 -9.95
C GLY A 27 -31.12 -14.90 -9.34
N GLY A 28 -30.38 -14.50 -8.32
CA GLY A 28 -29.41 -15.32 -7.62
C GLY A 28 -29.20 -14.83 -6.20
N ARG A 29 -28.52 -15.65 -5.38
CA ARG A 29 -28.22 -15.31 -3.97
C ARG A 29 -27.53 -13.93 -3.90
N PRO A 30 -27.99 -13.02 -3.02
CA PRO A 30 -27.35 -11.72 -2.87
C PRO A 30 -25.86 -11.88 -2.55
N PRO A 31 -25.01 -10.95 -3.02
CA PRO A 31 -23.57 -10.98 -2.74
C PRO A 31 -23.34 -10.99 -1.23
N ARG A 32 -22.48 -11.90 -0.74
CA ARG A 32 -22.24 -12.10 0.70
C ARG A 32 -21.70 -10.85 1.40
N ILE A 33 -20.97 -10.00 0.69
CA ILE A 33 -20.56 -8.68 1.19
C ILE A 33 -21.37 -7.63 0.43
N PRO A 34 -22.48 -7.12 1.01
CA PRO A 34 -23.33 -6.13 0.35
C PRO A 34 -22.65 -4.75 0.31
N HIS A 35 -21.73 -4.50 1.25
CA HIS A 35 -21.11 -3.19 1.43
C HIS A 35 -19.75 -3.09 0.73
N LYS A 36 -19.63 -2.17 -0.24
CA LYS A 36 -18.36 -1.92 -0.97
C LYS A 36 -17.21 -1.48 -0.05
N HIS A 37 -17.51 -0.78 1.05
CA HIS A 37 -16.49 -0.39 2.03
C HIS A 37 -15.88 -1.59 2.76
N ALA A 38 -16.66 -2.65 3.02
CA ALA A 38 -16.17 -3.87 3.65
C ALA A 38 -15.24 -4.64 2.69
N VAL A 39 -15.54 -4.62 1.40
CA VAL A 39 -14.65 -5.19 0.36
C VAL A 39 -13.33 -4.43 0.30
N LEU A 40 -13.35 -3.09 0.31
CA LEU A 40 -12.14 -2.27 0.33
C LEU A 40 -11.32 -2.53 1.61
N ALA A 41 -11.98 -2.58 2.77
CA ALA A 41 -11.32 -2.89 4.04
C ALA A 41 -10.65 -4.27 4.02
N MET A 42 -11.30 -5.28 3.44
CA MET A 42 -10.75 -6.63 3.30
C MET A 42 -9.45 -6.65 2.47
N VAL A 43 -9.43 -5.99 1.32
CA VAL A 43 -8.22 -5.91 0.47
C VAL A 43 -7.11 -5.16 1.18
N LEU A 44 -7.42 -4.02 1.80
CA LEU A 44 -6.42 -3.25 2.53
C LEU A 44 -5.84 -4.07 3.68
N HIS A 45 -6.68 -4.75 4.46
CA HIS A 45 -6.21 -5.63 5.54
C HIS A 45 -5.35 -6.77 5.02
N PHE A 46 -5.67 -7.35 3.87
CA PHE A 46 -4.85 -8.38 3.23
C PHE A 46 -3.43 -7.90 2.92
N TYR A 47 -3.25 -6.63 2.54
CA TYR A 47 -1.94 -6.05 2.23
C TYR A 47 -1.22 -5.44 3.45
N THR A 48 -1.95 -4.97 4.47
CA THR A 48 -1.35 -4.26 5.60
C THR A 48 -1.13 -5.11 6.83
N ALA A 49 -1.91 -6.18 7.00
CA ALA A 49 -1.83 -7.02 8.18
C ALA A 49 -1.16 -8.35 7.82
N ALA A 50 -0.26 -8.82 8.68
CA ALA A 50 0.31 -10.18 8.61
C ALA A 50 -0.71 -11.23 9.09
N LEU A 51 -1.96 -11.12 8.62
CA LEU A 51 -3.02 -12.06 8.96
C LEU A 51 -3.06 -13.17 7.93
N GLU A 52 -3.16 -14.41 8.41
CA GLU A 52 -3.42 -15.55 7.54
C GLU A 52 -4.76 -15.34 6.83
N SER A 53 -4.82 -15.78 5.57
CA SER A 53 -6.05 -15.69 4.75
C SER A 53 -7.25 -16.38 5.42
N LYS A 54 -7.01 -17.34 6.31
CA LYS A 54 -8.04 -18.04 7.10
C LYS A 54 -8.73 -17.12 8.10
N THR A 55 -7.98 -16.27 8.79
CA THR A 55 -8.53 -15.30 9.75
C THR A 55 -9.43 -14.28 9.06
N LEU A 56 -9.03 -13.80 7.87
CA LEU A 56 -9.88 -12.91 7.08
C LEU A 56 -11.14 -13.61 6.57
N GLN A 57 -11.07 -14.88 6.18
CA GLN A 57 -12.25 -15.66 5.80
C GLN A 57 -13.25 -15.78 6.93
N GLU A 58 -12.79 -16.06 8.15
CA GLU A 58 -13.62 -16.15 9.36
C GLU A 58 -14.24 -14.79 9.71
N LEU A 59 -13.44 -13.72 9.71
CA LEU A 59 -13.89 -12.36 10.02
C LEU A 59 -15.03 -11.88 9.09
N PHE A 60 -14.94 -12.21 7.80
CA PHE A 60 -15.93 -11.82 6.80
C PHE A 60 -16.99 -12.90 6.51
N GLY A 61 -16.96 -14.05 7.21
CA GLY A 61 -17.93 -15.14 7.02
C GLY A 61 -17.94 -15.73 5.60
N LEU A 62 -16.78 -15.77 4.95
CA LEU A 62 -16.63 -16.21 3.56
C LEU A 62 -16.02 -17.61 3.46
N SER A 63 -16.48 -18.40 2.48
CA SER A 63 -15.74 -19.60 2.07
C SER A 63 -14.45 -19.20 1.36
N ALA A 64 -13.41 -20.04 1.40
CA ALA A 64 -12.15 -19.82 0.70
C ALA A 64 -12.32 -19.46 -0.78
N THR A 65 -13.25 -20.13 -1.47
CA THR A 65 -13.58 -19.88 -2.87
C THR A 65 -14.24 -18.51 -3.09
N THR A 66 -15.11 -18.09 -2.18
CA THR A 66 -15.76 -16.77 -2.25
C THR A 66 -14.76 -15.67 -1.93
N PHE A 67 -13.95 -15.86 -0.90
CA PHE A 67 -12.88 -14.94 -0.50
C PHE A 67 -11.92 -14.67 -1.65
N SER A 68 -11.38 -15.72 -2.27
CA SER A 68 -10.44 -15.59 -3.40
C SER A 68 -11.04 -14.81 -4.57
N ARG A 69 -12.31 -15.08 -4.90
CA ARG A 69 -13.03 -14.37 -5.98
C ARG A 69 -13.29 -12.90 -5.66
N VAL A 70 -13.68 -12.59 -4.43
CA VAL A 70 -13.94 -11.20 -4.01
C VAL A 70 -12.63 -10.43 -3.93
N LEU A 71 -11.59 -11.04 -3.36
CA LEU A 71 -10.25 -10.47 -3.27
C LEU A 71 -9.72 -10.09 -4.66
N HIS A 72 -9.71 -11.06 -5.59
CA HIS A 72 -9.22 -10.82 -6.95
C HIS A 72 -9.94 -9.65 -7.65
N ARG A 73 -11.28 -9.62 -7.62
CA ARG A 73 -12.06 -8.52 -8.23
C ARG A 73 -11.79 -7.18 -7.56
N ALA A 74 -11.59 -7.20 -6.25
CA ALA A 74 -11.32 -6.01 -5.49
C ALA A 74 -9.89 -5.49 -5.75
N GLU A 75 -8.91 -6.37 -5.98
CA GLU A 75 -7.56 -6.00 -6.44
C GLU A 75 -7.57 -5.37 -7.84
N GLU A 76 -8.34 -5.93 -8.77
CA GLU A 76 -8.52 -5.32 -10.10
C GLU A 76 -9.09 -3.91 -10.00
N ALA A 77 -10.17 -3.76 -9.23
CA ALA A 77 -10.81 -2.47 -8.99
C ALA A 77 -9.87 -1.47 -8.29
N LEU A 78 -9.09 -1.93 -7.31
CA LEU A 78 -8.11 -1.13 -6.58
C LEU A 78 -6.98 -0.68 -7.50
N THR A 79 -6.49 -1.57 -8.38
CA THR A 79 -5.43 -1.25 -9.35
C THR A 79 -5.86 -0.13 -10.30
N VAL A 80 -7.11 -0.17 -10.78
CA VAL A 80 -7.66 0.91 -11.63
C VAL A 80 -7.72 2.23 -10.89
N VAL A 81 -8.17 2.20 -9.63
CA VAL A 81 -8.28 3.40 -8.77
C VAL A 81 -6.91 4.01 -8.51
N LEU A 82 -5.93 3.21 -8.08
CA LEU A 82 -4.58 3.68 -7.77
C LEU A 82 -3.88 4.26 -9.01
N LYS A 83 -4.12 3.70 -10.21
CA LYS A 83 -3.60 4.27 -11.46
C LYS A 83 -4.22 5.62 -11.83
N ALA A 84 -5.48 5.85 -11.46
CA ALA A 84 -6.18 7.10 -11.72
C ALA A 84 -5.78 8.21 -10.73
N MET A 85 -5.65 7.87 -9.45
CA MET A 85 -5.32 8.81 -8.37
C MET A 85 -3.92 9.40 -8.56
N LYS A 86 -3.82 10.75 -8.54
CA LYS A 86 -2.52 11.45 -8.66
C LYS A 86 -1.64 11.20 -7.43
N ASP A 87 -2.24 11.22 -6.25
CA ASP A 87 -1.52 11.08 -4.99
C ASP A 87 -0.96 9.66 -4.76
N ALA A 88 -1.54 8.67 -5.44
CA ALA A 88 -1.07 7.29 -5.40
C ALA A 88 0.05 6.99 -6.43
N ARG A 89 0.41 7.96 -7.29
CA ARG A 89 1.43 7.73 -8.33
C ARG A 89 2.81 7.62 -7.69
N ILE A 90 3.49 6.52 -7.98
CA ILE A 90 4.91 6.36 -7.67
C ILE A 90 5.68 7.13 -8.74
N GLN A 91 6.16 8.32 -8.39
CA GLN A 91 6.96 9.18 -9.27
C GLN A 91 8.24 9.60 -8.54
N TRP A 92 9.34 9.70 -9.30
CA TRP A 92 10.56 10.27 -8.77
C TRP A 92 10.40 11.78 -8.59
N PRO A 93 10.77 12.34 -7.42
CA PRO A 93 10.81 13.78 -7.23
C PRO A 93 11.75 14.45 -8.24
N SER A 94 11.43 15.68 -8.63
CA SER A 94 12.30 16.47 -9.50
C SER A 94 13.66 16.75 -8.83
N LYS A 95 14.73 16.99 -9.61
CA LYS A 95 16.06 17.34 -9.04
C LYS A 95 15.99 18.51 -8.06
N LYS A 96 15.18 19.53 -8.36
CA LYS A 96 14.95 20.69 -7.47
C LYS A 96 14.32 20.26 -6.14
N THR A 97 13.33 19.38 -6.19
CA THR A 97 12.68 18.80 -5.01
C THR A 97 13.66 17.94 -4.20
N GLN A 98 14.48 17.14 -4.87
CA GLN A 98 15.52 16.32 -4.23
C GLN A 98 16.54 17.18 -3.49
N SER A 99 17.05 18.25 -4.11
CA SER A 99 17.98 19.19 -3.46
C SER A 99 17.35 19.89 -2.27
N LEU A 100 16.09 20.31 -2.37
CA LEU A 100 15.35 20.92 -1.26
C LEU A 100 15.21 19.93 -0.09
N TRP A 101 14.84 18.68 -0.38
CA TRP A 101 14.71 17.66 0.66
C TRP A 101 16.05 17.29 1.28
N ALA A 102 17.11 17.19 0.49
CA ALA A 102 18.46 16.95 0.99
C ALA A 102 18.94 18.08 1.94
N SER A 103 18.65 19.34 1.59
CA SER A 103 18.94 20.48 2.48
C SER A 103 18.21 20.34 3.81
N LYS A 104 16.91 20.01 3.79
CA LYS A 104 16.12 19.80 5.02
C LYS A 104 16.59 18.60 5.83
N THR A 105 17.05 17.53 5.17
CA THR A 105 17.63 16.37 5.85
C THR A 105 18.91 16.78 6.56
N GLN A 106 19.76 17.59 5.93
CA GLN A 106 21.01 18.01 6.55
C GLN A 106 20.84 19.08 7.64
N GLU A 107 19.83 19.93 7.55
CA GLU A 107 19.44 20.80 8.68
C GLU A 107 19.13 19.97 9.93
N ARG A 108 18.51 18.80 9.75
CA ARG A 108 18.19 17.87 10.84
C ARG A 108 19.39 17.01 11.27
N GLU A 109 20.18 16.55 10.30
CA GLU A 109 21.33 15.64 10.48
C GLU A 109 22.58 16.23 9.79
N PRO A 110 23.36 17.09 10.49
CA PRO A 110 24.46 17.85 9.88
C PRO A 110 25.58 17.01 9.26
N LEU A 111 25.71 15.74 9.67
CA LEU A 111 26.72 14.81 9.16
C LEU A 111 26.35 14.17 7.82
N VAL A 112 25.10 14.32 7.37
CA VAL A 112 24.54 13.63 6.22
C VAL A 112 24.42 14.61 5.06
N THR A 113 25.24 14.43 4.01
CA THR A 113 25.32 15.38 2.89
C THR A 113 24.77 14.84 1.58
N GLY A 114 23.93 15.65 0.90
CA GLY A 114 23.49 15.39 -0.47
C GLY A 114 22.47 14.26 -0.62
N VAL A 115 21.91 13.74 0.48
CA VAL A 115 20.92 12.65 0.45
C VAL A 115 19.59 13.12 1.02
N PHE A 116 18.50 12.62 0.45
CA PHE A 116 17.17 12.68 1.03
C PHE A 116 16.71 11.26 1.34
N VAL A 117 16.06 11.07 2.48
CA VAL A 117 15.61 9.74 2.93
C VAL A 117 14.13 9.57 2.62
N ASP A 118 13.79 8.80 1.57
CA ASP A 118 12.40 8.45 1.20
C ASP A 118 11.80 7.35 2.11
N GLY A 119 12.62 6.77 3.00
CA GLY A 119 12.18 5.68 3.89
C GLY A 119 11.95 4.33 3.17
N LYS A 120 12.27 4.23 1.89
CA LYS A 120 12.22 2.97 1.12
C LYS A 120 13.60 2.33 0.98
N ASN A 121 13.70 1.05 1.32
CA ASN A 121 14.89 0.24 1.05
C ASN A 121 14.85 -0.28 -0.38
N PHE A 122 15.45 0.48 -1.29
CA PHE A 122 15.78 -0.05 -2.60
C PHE A 122 17.11 -0.81 -2.54
N ARG A 123 17.25 -1.83 -3.38
CA ARG A 123 18.54 -2.51 -3.56
C ARG A 123 19.54 -1.51 -4.15
N VAL A 124 20.46 -1.03 -3.34
CA VAL A 124 21.56 -0.17 -3.77
C VAL A 124 22.83 -1.00 -3.98
N GLN A 125 23.69 -0.55 -4.88
CA GLN A 125 25.03 -1.13 -5.02
C GLN A 125 25.79 -1.00 -3.70
N VAL A 126 26.49 -2.06 -3.32
CA VAL A 126 27.33 -2.05 -2.11
C VAL A 126 28.50 -1.10 -2.36
N PRO A 127 28.72 -0.08 -1.50
CA PRO A 127 29.87 0.79 -1.62
C PRO A 127 31.17 0.00 -1.40
N THR A 128 32.22 0.34 -2.13
CA THR A 128 33.54 -0.31 -2.00
C THR A 128 34.22 -0.02 -0.66
N ASN A 129 33.76 1.00 0.08
CA ASN A 129 34.33 1.43 1.36
C ASN A 129 33.36 1.13 2.51
N ALA A 130 33.83 0.33 3.47
CA ALA A 130 33.08 -0.13 4.64
C ALA A 130 32.66 1.02 5.58
N ASP A 131 33.44 2.10 5.66
CA ASP A 131 33.10 3.24 6.52
C ASP A 131 31.92 4.03 5.95
N LEU A 132 31.85 4.16 4.61
CA LEU A 132 30.70 4.75 3.92
C LEU A 132 29.47 3.84 4.02
N GLN A 133 29.65 2.52 4.01
CA GLN A 133 28.56 1.57 4.24
C GLN A 133 27.94 1.74 5.63
N ASN A 134 28.76 1.85 6.68
CA ASN A 134 28.28 2.01 8.06
C ASN A 134 27.60 3.37 8.29
N ALA A 135 28.10 4.44 7.67
CA ALA A 135 27.46 5.76 7.74
C ALA A 135 26.11 5.82 7.01
N GLN A 136 25.94 5.00 5.95
CA GLN A 136 24.69 4.88 5.19
C GLN A 136 23.78 3.77 5.72
N TYR A 137 24.21 3.05 6.76
CA TYR A 137 23.48 1.95 7.35
C TYR A 137 22.30 2.47 8.18
N ASN A 138 21.10 2.39 7.62
CA ASN A 138 19.87 2.69 8.34
C ASN A 138 19.50 1.51 9.26
N GLY A 139 19.83 1.60 10.56
CA GLY A 139 19.52 0.61 11.59
C GLY A 139 18.03 0.30 11.81
N LEU A 140 17.13 1.03 11.14
CA LEU A 140 15.69 0.77 11.11
C LEU A 140 15.32 -0.60 10.48
N CYS A 141 16.24 -1.28 9.80
CA CYS A 141 15.99 -2.60 9.20
C CYS A 141 16.32 -3.79 10.09
N ALA A 142 16.96 -3.58 11.26
CA ALA A 142 17.45 -4.69 12.08
C ALA A 142 16.42 -5.27 13.07
N CYS A 143 15.22 -4.67 13.21
CA CYS A 143 14.23 -5.14 14.19
C CYS A 143 13.09 -6.00 13.62
N HIS A 144 13.13 -6.41 12.34
CA HIS A 144 12.12 -7.33 11.80
C HIS A 144 12.65 -8.27 10.72
N PHE A 145 13.75 -8.97 11.01
CA PHE A 145 14.06 -10.28 10.40
C PHE A 145 14.92 -11.05 11.41
N THR A 146 14.30 -11.48 12.51
CA THR A 146 14.77 -12.69 13.20
C THR A 146 14.05 -13.85 12.54
N VAL A 147 14.82 -14.69 11.85
CA VAL A 147 14.43 -16.06 11.49
C VAL A 147 14.10 -16.84 12.76
#